data_AF-A0A8H3DL44-F1
#
_entry.id   AF-A0A8H3DL44-F1
#
_cell.length_a   1.000
_cell.length_b   1.000
_cell.length_c   1.000
_cell.angle_alpha   90.00
_cell.angle_beta   90.00
_cell.angle_gamma   90.00
#
_symmetry.space_group_name_H-M   'P 1'
#
loop_
_entity.id
_entity.type
_entity.pdbx_description
1 polymer ?
#
loop_
_entity_poly.entity_id
_entity_poly.type
_entity_poly.pdbx_seq_one_letter_code
_entity_poly.pdbx_strand_id
1 'polypeptide(L)'
;MASTSTTESGSKDVKTNPRGIPYAPFISDIEQHIGGPEVECESALRQFQETIAKYRYMELNLNQRKSGLGEKIPDIKKSLGVVEHLIAQKKPAKSDDDDDDLEDEDEDDEADKKTITTFELNDTLYAQAELEDTDVVYLWLGANVMLSYKLPEAQELLKLKLSSAQQNLSNVIEDLEFLREQITIMEVNTARVYNWDVRRRRLRREAEAAGKAVPDPE
;
A
#
# COMPACT_ATOMS: atom_id res chain seq x y z
N MET A 1 20.30 51.29 16.83
CA MET A 1 19.00 51.20 17.53
C MET A 1 17.98 50.83 16.46
N ALA A 2 17.43 49.63 16.32
CA ALA A 2 17.38 48.46 17.18
C ALA A 2 17.43 47.20 16.30
N SER A 3 18.19 46.20 16.75
CA SER A 3 18.16 44.83 16.26
C SER A 3 16.82 44.20 16.64
N THR A 4 16.16 43.54 15.68
CA THR A 4 15.12 42.55 15.97
C THR A 4 15.62 41.19 15.51
N SER A 5 16.20 40.48 16.46
CA SER A 5 16.48 39.05 16.40
C SER A 5 15.17 38.27 16.38
N THR A 6 14.81 37.71 15.24
CA THR A 6 13.78 36.66 15.17
C THR A 6 14.43 35.35 15.58
N THR A 7 14.08 34.87 16.76
CA THR A 7 14.36 33.54 17.29
C THR A 7 13.76 32.46 16.38
N GLU A 8 14.60 31.70 15.68
CA GLU A 8 14.22 30.44 15.05
C GLU A 8 14.22 29.32 16.10
N SER A 9 13.01 28.86 16.44
CA SER A 9 12.77 27.70 17.28
C SER A 9 12.50 26.47 16.41
N GLY A 10 13.46 25.54 16.39
CA GLY A 10 13.27 24.09 16.31
C GLY A 10 12.37 23.47 15.23
N SER A 11 12.98 23.07 14.11
CA SER A 11 12.69 21.77 13.49
C SER A 11 13.91 21.29 12.70
N LYS A 12 14.63 20.29 13.21
CA LYS A 12 15.62 19.57 12.40
C LYS A 12 14.85 18.92 11.25
N ASP A 13 15.20 19.20 10.00
CA ASP A 13 14.59 18.60 8.81
C ASP A 13 14.60 17.06 8.92
N VAL A 14 13.44 16.49 9.26
CA VAL A 14 13.28 15.04 9.34
C VAL A 14 13.22 14.53 7.91
N LYS A 15 14.25 13.80 7.47
CA LYS A 15 14.25 13.15 6.16
C LYS A 15 13.05 12.21 6.09
N THR A 16 12.31 12.23 4.98
CA THR A 16 11.15 11.37 4.72
C THR A 16 11.32 10.62 3.41
N ASN A 17 10.66 9.48 3.27
CA ASN A 17 10.54 8.79 1.99
C ASN A 17 9.62 9.60 1.02
N PRO A 18 9.51 9.22 -0.27
CA PRO A 18 8.65 9.92 -1.24
C PRO A 18 7.16 9.98 -0.87
N ARG A 19 6.73 9.20 0.12
CA ARG A 19 5.35 9.10 0.62
C ARG A 19 5.16 9.80 1.96
N GLY A 20 6.19 10.49 2.47
CA GLY A 20 6.15 11.29 3.70
C GLY A 20 6.38 10.50 4.99
N ILE A 21 6.81 9.24 4.91
CA ILE A 21 7.17 8.43 6.09
C ILE A 21 8.55 8.86 6.60
N PRO A 22 8.69 9.27 7.87
CA PRO A 22 9.97 9.65 8.46
C PRO A 22 11.01 8.52 8.45
N TYR A 23 12.28 8.88 8.25
CA TYR A 23 13.42 7.98 8.48
C TYR A 23 13.76 7.86 9.97
N ALA A 24 14.04 6.65 10.41
CA ALA A 24 14.62 6.38 11.71
C ALA A 24 16.09 6.83 11.74
N PRO A 25 16.50 7.70 12.68
CA PRO A 25 17.89 8.09 12.79
C PRO A 25 18.73 6.94 13.36
N PHE A 26 19.77 6.50 12.66
CA PHE A 26 20.73 5.55 13.22
C PHE A 26 21.70 6.29 14.15
N ILE A 27 21.79 5.85 15.41
CA ILE A 27 22.62 6.51 16.42
C ILE A 27 23.95 5.78 16.51
N SER A 28 25.00 6.32 15.87
CA SER A 28 26.33 5.72 15.93
C SER A 28 26.96 5.86 17.31
N ASP A 29 26.90 7.06 17.90
CA ASP A 29 27.40 7.35 19.24
C ASP A 29 26.23 7.60 20.21
N ILE A 30 26.08 6.71 21.18
CA ILE A 30 24.98 6.70 22.13
C ILE A 30 25.18 7.79 23.19
N GLU A 31 26.42 8.06 23.58
CA GLU A 31 26.76 8.97 24.66
C GLU A 31 26.52 10.42 24.25
N GLN A 32 26.92 10.77 23.02
CA GLN A 32 26.61 12.07 22.41
C GLN A 32 25.11 12.29 22.23
N HIS A 33 24.36 11.23 21.91
CA HIS A 33 22.92 11.34 21.67
C HIS A 33 22.10 11.51 22.96
N ILE A 34 22.55 10.91 24.06
CA ILE A 34 21.88 10.99 25.37
C ILE A 34 22.26 12.27 26.15
N GLY A 35 23.29 13.00 25.69
CA GLY A 35 23.70 14.27 26.30
C GLY A 35 24.75 14.13 27.40
N GLY A 36 25.52 13.03 27.36
CA GLY A 36 26.65 12.79 28.26
C GLY A 36 26.41 11.71 29.33
N PRO A 37 27.46 11.41 30.13
CA PRO A 37 27.51 10.26 31.02
C PRO A 37 26.54 10.34 32.22
N GLU A 38 26.06 11.52 32.60
CA GLU A 38 25.17 11.70 33.77
C GLU A 38 23.68 11.72 33.44
N VAL A 39 23.27 11.80 32.16
CA VAL A 39 21.87 11.96 31.78
C VAL A 39 21.11 10.62 31.88
N GLU A 40 19.85 10.68 32.34
CA GLU A 40 18.95 9.52 32.40
C GLU A 40 18.49 9.07 31.01
N CYS A 41 18.78 7.82 30.66
CA CYS A 41 18.43 7.21 29.37
C CYS A 41 16.92 6.97 29.21
N GLU A 42 16.14 7.04 30.30
CA GLU A 42 14.72 6.71 30.31
C GLU A 42 13.91 7.63 29.39
N SER A 43 14.29 8.91 29.32
CA SER A 43 13.69 9.88 28.39
C SER A 43 13.89 9.50 26.92
N ALA A 44 15.11 9.12 26.53
CA ALA A 44 15.44 8.69 25.17
C ALA A 44 14.78 7.35 24.81
N LEU A 45 14.78 6.38 25.74
CA LEU A 45 14.11 5.09 25.55
C LEU A 45 12.61 5.27 25.35
N ARG A 46 11.97 6.17 26.10
CA ARG A 46 10.57 6.50 25.93
C ARG A 46 10.29 7.12 24.55
N GLN A 47 11.13 8.05 24.08
CA GLN A 47 10.98 8.63 22.74
C GLN A 47 11.12 7.58 21.63
N PHE A 48 12.02 6.59 21.79
CA PHE A 48 12.16 5.51 20.82
C PHE A 48 10.95 4.58 20.81
N GLN A 49 10.42 4.24 21.99
CA GLN A 49 9.17 3.47 22.10
C GLN A 49 7.99 4.20 21.45
N GLU A 50 7.84 5.50 21.70
CA GLU A 50 6.82 6.33 21.06
C GLU A 50 6.96 6.36 19.53
N THR A 51 8.19 6.41 19.03
CA THR A 51 8.49 6.39 17.59
C THR A 51 8.20 5.03 16.96
N ILE A 52 8.59 3.93 17.63
CA ILE A 52 8.26 2.56 17.21
C ILE A 52 6.74 2.38 17.16
N ALA A 53 6.01 2.87 18.17
CA ALA A 53 4.55 2.80 18.18
C ALA A 53 3.92 3.53 16.98
N LYS A 54 4.47 4.69 16.58
CA LYS A 54 4.04 5.40 15.36
C LYS A 54 4.29 4.57 14.10
N TYR A 55 5.47 3.97 13.94
CA TYR A 55 5.75 3.11 12.78
C TYR A 55 4.84 1.89 12.73
N ARG A 56 4.60 1.22 13.87
CA ARG A 56 3.67 0.08 13.97
C ARG A 56 2.23 0.46 13.61
N TYR A 57 1.78 1.64 14.03
CA TYR A 57 0.47 2.17 13.65
C TYR A 57 0.38 2.41 12.13
N MET A 58 1.41 2.98 11.52
CA MET A 58 1.48 3.15 10.07
C MET A 58 1.50 1.80 9.33
N GLU A 59 2.25 0.82 9.84
CA GLU A 59 2.32 -0.54 9.30
C GLU A 59 0.94 -1.22 9.31
N LEU A 60 0.19 -1.08 10.41
CA LEU A 60 -1.17 -1.60 10.54
C LEU A 60 -2.10 -1.00 9.47
N ASN A 61 -2.07 0.32 9.31
CA ASN A 61 -2.92 1.02 8.33
C ASN A 61 -2.58 0.61 6.89
N LEU A 62 -1.29 0.48 6.55
CA LEU A 62 -0.87 0.04 5.23
C LEU A 62 -1.24 -1.42 4.96
N ASN A 63 -1.17 -2.31 5.97
CA ASN A 63 -1.62 -3.69 5.83
C ASN A 63 -3.12 -3.79 5.55
N GLN A 64 -3.95 -2.98 6.23
CA GLN A 64 -5.39 -2.91 5.93
C GLN A 64 -5.64 -2.46 4.49
N ARG A 65 -4.93 -1.41 4.05
CA ARG A 65 -5.02 -0.92 2.67
C ARG A 65 -4.56 -1.96 1.64
N LYS A 66 -3.51 -2.71 1.95
CA LYS A 66 -3.01 -3.83 1.12
C LYS A 66 -4.08 -4.91 0.97
N SER A 67 -4.75 -5.30 2.06
CA SER A 67 -5.83 -6.30 2.03
C SER A 67 -6.99 -5.83 1.15
N GLY A 68 -7.46 -4.60 1.34
CA GLY A 68 -8.56 -4.05 0.53
C GLY A 68 -8.21 -3.92 -0.96
N LEU A 69 -6.95 -3.59 -1.30
CA LEU A 69 -6.49 -3.61 -2.69
C LEU A 69 -6.38 -5.05 -3.24
N GLY A 70 -5.97 -6.00 -2.40
CA GLY A 70 -5.86 -7.42 -2.74
C GLY A 70 -7.21 -8.08 -3.09
N GLU A 71 -8.29 -7.64 -2.46
CA GLU A 71 -9.67 -8.07 -2.78
C GLU A 71 -10.19 -7.35 -4.04
N LYS A 72 -9.96 -6.03 -4.13
CA LYS A 72 -10.51 -5.21 -5.21
C LYS A 72 -9.89 -5.48 -6.59
N ILE A 73 -8.59 -5.79 -6.66
CA ILE A 73 -7.91 -6.02 -7.94
C ILE A 73 -8.49 -7.23 -8.71
N PRO A 74 -8.69 -8.41 -8.09
CA PRO A 74 -9.41 -9.52 -8.69
C PRO A 74 -10.79 -9.15 -9.20
N ASP A 75 -11.56 -8.37 -8.44
CA ASP A 75 -12.92 -7.98 -8.84
C ASP A 75 -12.90 -7.08 -10.07
N ILE A 76 -12.01 -6.08 -10.13
CA ILE A 76 -11.84 -5.23 -11.33
C ILE A 76 -11.42 -6.08 -12.53
N LYS A 77 -10.54 -7.08 -12.34
CA LYS A 77 -10.13 -8.01 -13.41
C LYS A 77 -11.30 -8.84 -13.93
N LYS A 78 -12.15 -9.36 -13.05
CA LYS A 78 -13.34 -10.11 -13.44
C LYS A 78 -14.30 -9.22 -14.23
N SER A 79 -14.60 -8.02 -13.74
CA SER A 79 -15.46 -7.06 -14.45
C SER A 79 -14.90 -6.70 -15.82
N LEU A 80 -13.58 -6.46 -15.93
CA LEU A 80 -12.92 -6.20 -17.21
C LEU A 80 -13.05 -7.40 -18.15
N GLY A 81 -12.84 -8.62 -17.65
CA GLY A 81 -12.98 -9.84 -18.44
C GLY A 81 -14.40 -10.03 -19.00
N VAL A 82 -15.44 -9.69 -18.22
CA VAL A 82 -16.83 -9.71 -18.72
C VAL A 82 -17.02 -8.68 -19.83
N VAL A 83 -16.56 -7.43 -19.64
CA VAL A 83 -16.69 -6.39 -20.68
C VAL A 83 -15.93 -6.78 -21.96
N GLU A 84 -14.73 -7.35 -21.83
CA GLU A 84 -13.96 -7.84 -22.97
C GLU A 84 -14.64 -9.02 -23.68
N HIS A 85 -15.29 -9.91 -22.94
CA HIS A 85 -16.07 -11.00 -23.52
C HIS A 85 -17.29 -10.48 -24.30
N LEU A 86 -18.03 -9.51 -23.74
CA LEU A 86 -19.15 -8.86 -24.42
C LEU A 86 -18.71 -8.14 -25.70
N ILE A 87 -17.55 -7.47 -25.68
CA ILE A 87 -16.96 -6.85 -26.88
C ILE A 87 -16.59 -7.90 -27.93
N ALA A 88 -16.00 -9.03 -27.51
CA ALA A 88 -15.57 -10.08 -28.42
C ALA A 88 -16.75 -10.79 -29.11
N GLN A 89 -17.81 -11.08 -28.36
CA GLN A 89 -19.05 -11.63 -28.91
C GLN A 89 -19.70 -10.68 -29.94
N LYS A 90 -19.50 -9.37 -29.78
CA LYS A 90 -20.06 -8.35 -30.66
C LYS A 90 -19.32 -8.11 -31.98
N LYS A 91 -18.16 -8.71 -32.21
CA LYS A 91 -17.51 -8.64 -33.53
C LYS A 91 -18.14 -9.70 -34.44
N PRO A 92 -19.05 -9.37 -35.38
CA PRO A 92 -19.48 -10.32 -36.38
C PRO A 92 -18.31 -10.62 -37.33
N ALA A 93 -18.28 -11.87 -37.79
CA ALA A 93 -17.73 -12.24 -39.07
C ALA A 93 -18.20 -11.23 -40.14
N LYS A 94 -17.29 -10.38 -40.62
CA LYS A 94 -17.36 -9.59 -41.86
C LYS A 94 -16.09 -8.75 -41.99
N SER A 95 -15.01 -9.40 -42.42
CA SER A 95 -14.09 -8.78 -43.36
C SER A 95 -14.61 -9.12 -44.76
N ASP A 96 -15.38 -8.20 -45.34
CA ASP A 96 -15.64 -8.17 -46.78
C ASP A 96 -14.33 -7.75 -47.47
N ASP A 97 -13.46 -8.72 -47.77
CA ASP A 97 -12.47 -8.71 -48.88
C ASP A 97 -11.70 -10.04 -48.84
N ASP A 98 -12.22 -11.06 -49.50
CA ASP A 98 -11.47 -11.97 -50.38
C ASP A 98 -12.45 -13.03 -50.92
N ASP A 99 -12.79 -12.88 -52.20
CA ASP A 99 -13.30 -13.97 -53.05
C ASP A 99 -12.30 -15.14 -52.98
N ASP A 100 -12.73 -16.31 -52.50
CA ASP A 100 -12.44 -17.62 -53.11
C ASP A 100 -12.99 -18.77 -52.23
N ASP A 101 -14.08 -19.35 -52.71
CA ASP A 101 -14.28 -20.79 -52.96
C ASP A 101 -13.94 -21.77 -51.81
N LEU A 102 -14.97 -22.33 -51.16
CA LEU A 102 -15.28 -23.77 -51.20
C LEU A 102 -16.50 -24.12 -50.33
N GLU A 103 -17.38 -24.90 -50.93
CA GLU A 103 -18.64 -25.47 -50.44
C GLU A 103 -18.48 -26.26 -49.13
N ASP A 104 -19.21 -25.87 -48.08
CA ASP A 104 -19.66 -26.78 -47.03
C ASP A 104 -21.17 -26.51 -46.79
N GLU A 105 -21.99 -27.44 -47.26
CA GLU A 105 -23.44 -27.50 -47.07
C GLU A 105 -23.77 -27.73 -45.58
N ASP A 106 -24.00 -26.67 -44.82
CA ASP A 106 -24.80 -26.64 -43.57
C ASP A 106 -25.22 -25.17 -43.30
N GLU A 107 -26.00 -24.61 -44.23
CA GLU A 107 -26.22 -23.17 -44.41
C GLU A 107 -27.49 -22.62 -43.71
N ASP A 108 -27.84 -23.13 -42.51
CA ASP A 108 -29.11 -22.76 -41.84
C ASP A 108 -29.07 -22.47 -40.31
N ASP A 109 -27.90 -22.31 -39.66
CA ASP A 109 -27.84 -22.12 -38.18
C ASP A 109 -26.84 -21.02 -37.68
N GLU A 110 -26.53 -19.98 -38.47
CA GLU A 110 -25.52 -18.96 -38.11
C GLU A 110 -26.04 -17.54 -37.78
N ALA A 111 -27.36 -17.34 -37.60
CA ALA A 111 -27.92 -15.99 -37.44
C ALA A 111 -28.31 -15.55 -36.02
N ASP A 112 -28.36 -16.43 -35.01
CA ASP A 112 -28.86 -16.04 -33.66
C ASP A 112 -28.26 -16.91 -32.55
N LYS A 113 -26.95 -16.80 -32.27
CA LYS A 113 -26.36 -17.36 -31.03
C LYS A 113 -26.72 -16.47 -29.83
N LYS A 114 -28.00 -16.50 -29.50
CA LYS A 114 -28.61 -15.97 -28.29
C LYS A 114 -27.87 -16.52 -27.08
N THR A 115 -27.07 -15.68 -26.42
CA THR A 115 -26.22 -16.12 -25.31
C THR A 115 -27.08 -16.33 -24.07
N ILE A 116 -27.35 -17.58 -23.72
CA ILE A 116 -28.05 -17.91 -22.47
C ILE A 116 -27.05 -17.79 -21.31
N THR A 117 -27.38 -16.95 -20.34
CA THR A 117 -26.58 -16.75 -19.13
C THR A 117 -27.44 -16.99 -17.89
N THR A 118 -26.78 -17.41 -16.81
CA THR A 118 -27.40 -17.55 -15.50
C THR A 118 -27.16 -16.28 -14.68
N PHE A 119 -28.22 -15.53 -14.39
CA PHE A 119 -28.20 -14.31 -13.61
C PHE A 119 -28.41 -14.62 -12.12
N GLU A 120 -27.61 -13.99 -11.27
CA GLU A 120 -27.75 -14.06 -9.82
C GLU A 120 -28.86 -13.09 -9.36
N LEU A 121 -29.92 -13.64 -8.75
CA LEU A 121 -31.02 -12.88 -8.13
C LEU A 121 -30.78 -12.68 -6.63
N ASN A 122 -30.11 -13.64 -6.00
CA ASN A 122 -29.69 -13.67 -4.60
C ASN A 122 -28.52 -14.68 -4.47
N ASP A 123 -27.78 -14.66 -3.37
CA ASP A 123 -26.57 -15.48 -3.14
C ASP A 123 -26.76 -16.98 -3.45
N THR A 124 -27.99 -17.49 -3.29
CA THR A 124 -28.36 -18.89 -3.56
C THR A 124 -29.46 -19.07 -4.61
N LEU A 125 -29.91 -17.97 -5.25
CA LEU A 125 -30.99 -17.98 -6.24
C LEU A 125 -30.49 -17.45 -7.57
N TYR A 126 -30.61 -18.29 -8.60
CA TYR A 126 -30.14 -18.02 -9.94
C TYR A 126 -31.27 -18.25 -10.95
N ALA A 127 -31.33 -17.43 -12.00
CA ALA A 127 -32.28 -17.59 -13.09
C ALA A 127 -31.55 -17.58 -14.43
N GLN A 128 -31.93 -18.50 -15.31
CA GLN A 128 -31.45 -18.52 -16.69
C GLN A 128 -32.25 -17.53 -17.52
N ALA A 129 -31.56 -16.67 -18.27
CA ALA A 129 -32.17 -15.80 -19.23
C ALA A 129 -31.26 -15.61 -20.45
N GLU A 130 -31.87 -15.22 -21.56
CA GLU A 130 -31.20 -14.89 -22.79
C GLU A 130 -30.65 -13.46 -22.72
N LEU A 131 -29.39 -13.27 -23.10
CA LEU A 131 -28.76 -11.96 -23.13
C LEU A 131 -29.04 -11.26 -24.46
N GLU A 132 -29.61 -10.06 -24.38
CA GLU A 132 -29.80 -9.18 -25.53
C GLU A 132 -28.50 -8.46 -25.91
N ASP A 133 -28.30 -8.23 -27.22
CA ASP A 133 -27.18 -7.47 -27.74
C ASP A 133 -27.25 -6.00 -27.30
N THR A 134 -26.34 -5.60 -26.40
CA THR A 134 -26.30 -4.25 -25.83
C THR A 134 -24.95 -3.59 -26.06
N ASP A 135 -24.94 -2.28 -26.38
CA ASP A 135 -23.71 -1.50 -26.57
C ASP A 135 -23.20 -0.86 -25.28
N VAL A 136 -23.99 -0.97 -24.20
CA VAL A 136 -23.79 -0.25 -22.97
C VAL A 136 -23.77 -1.19 -21.78
N VAL A 137 -22.92 -0.88 -20.82
CA VAL A 137 -22.85 -1.55 -19.52
C VAL A 137 -23.05 -0.53 -18.41
N TYR A 138 -23.69 -0.96 -17.32
CA TYR A 138 -23.91 -0.12 -16.16
C TYR A 138 -22.82 -0.40 -15.11
N LEU A 139 -22.05 0.63 -14.77
CA LEU A 139 -20.97 0.52 -13.77
C LEU A 139 -21.39 1.25 -12.49
N TRP A 140 -21.24 0.56 -11.36
CA TRP A 140 -21.43 1.14 -10.03
C TRP A 140 -20.17 1.90 -9.60
N LEU A 141 -20.27 3.22 -9.44
CA LEU A 141 -19.14 4.08 -9.10
C LEU A 141 -19.00 4.31 -7.59
N GLY A 142 -20.00 3.90 -6.80
CA GLY A 142 -20.10 4.15 -5.37
C GLY A 142 -21.02 5.32 -5.05
N ALA A 143 -21.19 5.61 -3.75
CA ALA A 143 -22.04 6.70 -3.25
C ALA A 143 -23.49 6.70 -3.81
N ASN A 144 -24.07 5.50 -4.01
CA ASN A 144 -25.38 5.29 -4.62
C ASN A 144 -25.51 5.80 -6.06
N VAL A 145 -24.40 5.86 -6.80
CA VAL A 145 -24.35 6.29 -8.20
C VAL A 145 -23.94 5.14 -9.11
N MET A 146 -24.76 4.91 -10.14
CA MET A 146 -24.51 4.01 -11.25
C MET A 146 -24.62 4.79 -12.56
N LEU A 147 -23.69 4.59 -13.50
CA LEU A 147 -23.70 5.24 -14.81
C LEU A 147 -23.60 4.20 -15.93
N SER A 148 -24.27 4.49 -17.04
CA SER A 148 -24.11 3.72 -18.28
C SER A 148 -22.87 4.20 -19.04
N TYR A 149 -22.10 3.24 -19.55
CA TYR A 149 -20.93 3.48 -20.39
C TYR A 149 -21.04 2.62 -21.64
N LYS A 150 -20.55 3.11 -22.77
CA LYS A 150 -20.35 2.26 -23.93
C LYS A 150 -19.27 1.21 -23.63
N LEU A 151 -19.38 0.03 -24.21
CA LEU A 151 -18.40 -1.05 -24.03
C LEU A 151 -16.92 -0.62 -24.14
N PRO A 152 -16.47 0.13 -25.18
CA PRO A 152 -15.07 0.57 -25.27
C PRO A 152 -14.68 1.54 -24.15
N GLU A 153 -15.56 2.48 -23.79
CA GLU A 153 -15.31 3.45 -22.70
C GLU A 153 -15.22 2.74 -21.34
N ALA A 154 -16.08 1.74 -21.11
CA ALA A 154 -16.05 0.91 -19.92
C ALA A 154 -14.74 0.12 -19.83
N GLN A 155 -14.26 -0.43 -20.94
CA GLN A 155 -12.99 -1.16 -21.01
C GLN A 155 -11.81 -0.24 -20.65
N GLU A 156 -11.74 0.95 -21.23
CA GLU A 156 -10.69 1.93 -20.92
C GLU A 156 -10.75 2.37 -19.45
N LEU A 157 -11.94 2.66 -18.93
CA LEU A 157 -12.14 3.04 -17.54
C LEU A 157 -11.67 1.96 -16.58
N LEU A 158 -12.07 0.70 -16.81
CA LEU A 158 -11.68 -0.44 -15.99
C LEU A 158 -10.17 -0.71 -16.08
N LYS A 159 -9.55 -0.59 -17.26
CA LYS A 159 -8.09 -0.71 -17.44
C LYS A 159 -7.34 0.37 -16.67
N LEU A 160 -7.78 1.63 -16.73
CA LEU A 160 -7.19 2.73 -15.98
C LEU A 160 -7.32 2.52 -14.46
N LYS A 161 -8.48 2.05 -13.98
CA LYS A 161 -8.69 1.74 -12.56
C LYS A 161 -7.82 0.57 -12.10
N LEU A 162 -7.66 -0.45 -12.94
CA LEU A 162 -6.82 -1.60 -12.67
C LEU A 162 -5.35 -1.21 -12.55
N SER A 163 -4.82 -0.43 -13.50
CA SER A 163 -3.41 0.02 -13.46
C SER A 163 -3.15 0.90 -12.25
N SER A 164 -4.06 1.84 -11.93
CA SER A 164 -3.96 2.68 -10.73
C SER A 164 -4.00 1.85 -9.45
N ALA A 165 -4.88 0.85 -9.36
CA ALA A 165 -4.96 -0.04 -8.19
C ALA A 165 -3.68 -0.89 -8.03
N GLN A 166 -3.11 -1.40 -9.13
CA GLN A 166 -1.85 -2.14 -9.12
C GLN A 166 -0.67 -1.27 -8.70
N GLN A 167 -0.56 -0.05 -9.23
CA GLN A 167 0.48 0.90 -8.83
C GLN A 167 0.34 1.25 -7.34
N ASN A 168 -0.88 1.50 -6.87
CA ASN A 168 -1.13 1.73 -5.45
C ASN A 168 -0.72 0.53 -4.57
N LEU A 169 -0.94 -0.70 -5.03
CA LEU A 169 -0.50 -1.89 -4.32
C LEU A 169 1.03 -1.98 -4.24
N SER A 170 1.74 -1.70 -5.35
CA SER A 170 3.21 -1.66 -5.37
C SER A 170 3.75 -0.66 -4.35
N ASN A 171 3.24 0.58 -4.40
CA ASN A 171 3.64 1.64 -3.46
C ASN A 171 3.41 1.23 -2.00
N VAL A 172 2.27 0.59 -1.69
CA VAL A 172 1.97 0.13 -0.33
C VAL A 172 2.92 -0.99 0.11
N ILE A 173 3.32 -1.88 -0.81
CA ILE A 173 4.29 -2.94 -0.50
C ILE A 173 5.67 -2.34 -0.21
N GLU A 174 6.13 -1.40 -1.03
CA GLU A 174 7.39 -0.68 -0.82
C GLU A 174 7.39 0.10 0.51
N ASP A 175 6.30 0.80 0.83
CA ASP A 175 6.17 1.52 2.10
C ASP A 175 6.14 0.57 3.31
N LEU A 176 5.55 -0.63 3.18
CA LEU A 176 5.55 -1.66 4.23
C LEU A 176 6.96 -2.21 4.46
N GLU A 177 7.74 -2.43 3.40
CA GLU A 177 9.14 -2.84 3.50
C GLU A 177 9.97 -1.75 4.18
N PHE A 178 9.80 -0.50 3.74
CA PHE A 178 10.45 0.66 4.36
C PHE A 178 10.15 0.76 5.86
N LEU A 179 8.88 0.62 6.28
CA LEU A 179 8.50 0.67 7.70
C LEU A 179 9.14 -0.45 8.51
N ARG A 180 9.26 -1.66 7.95
CA ARG A 180 9.96 -2.77 8.62
C ARG A 180 11.41 -2.43 8.89
N GLU A 181 12.11 -1.88 7.90
CA GLU A 181 13.49 -1.41 8.07
C GLU A 181 13.59 -0.33 9.16
N GLN A 182 12.69 0.67 9.15
CA GLN A 182 12.70 1.75 10.14
C GLN A 182 12.46 1.21 11.56
N ILE A 183 11.54 0.26 11.71
CA ILE A 183 11.28 -0.41 12.99
C ILE A 183 12.54 -1.15 13.45
N THR A 184 13.19 -1.94 12.57
CA THR A 184 14.42 -2.65 12.91
C THR A 184 15.54 -1.70 13.35
N ILE A 185 15.73 -0.57 12.66
CA ILE A 185 16.72 0.46 13.06
C ILE A 185 16.43 0.98 14.46
N MET A 186 15.16 1.29 14.76
CA MET A 186 14.77 1.78 16.09
C MET A 186 14.90 0.72 17.18
N GLU A 187 14.58 -0.54 16.89
CA GLU A 187 14.76 -1.65 17.82
C GLU A 187 16.25 -1.87 18.15
N VAL A 188 17.12 -1.80 17.14
CA VAL A 188 18.58 -1.85 17.32
C VAL A 188 19.07 -0.67 18.17
N ASN A 189 18.62 0.55 17.87
CA ASN A 189 18.97 1.73 18.67
C ASN A 189 18.53 1.59 20.14
N THR A 190 17.32 1.08 20.37
CA THR A 190 16.79 0.84 21.72
C THR A 190 17.63 -0.17 22.48
N ALA A 191 17.98 -1.29 21.83
CA ALA A 191 18.86 -2.30 22.43
C ALA A 191 20.26 -1.75 22.74
N ARG A 192 20.81 -0.91 21.85
CA ARG A 192 22.10 -0.26 22.03
C ARG A 192 22.09 0.69 23.23
N VAL A 193 21.08 1.53 23.36
CA VAL A 193 20.91 2.42 24.52
C VAL A 193 20.78 1.63 25.82
N TYR A 194 19.97 0.57 25.81
CA TYR A 194 19.81 -0.30 26.97
C TYR A 194 21.13 -0.96 27.38
N ASN A 195 21.87 -1.51 26.42
CA ASN A 195 23.18 -2.13 26.66
C ASN A 195 24.21 -1.13 27.20
N TRP A 196 24.21 0.10 26.68
CA TRP A 196 25.07 1.18 27.17
C TRP A 196 24.72 1.55 28.62
N ASP A 197 23.43 1.73 28.93
CA ASP A 197 22.98 2.08 30.29
C ASP A 197 23.30 0.97 31.31
N VAL A 198 23.11 -0.30 30.94
CA VAL A 198 23.49 -1.45 31.78
C VAL A 198 25.01 -1.48 32.04
N ARG A 199 25.82 -1.27 31.00
CA ARG A 199 27.28 -1.20 31.14
C ARG A 199 27.70 -0.06 32.07
N ARG A 200 27.11 1.13 31.90
CA ARG A 200 27.35 2.30 32.76
C ARG A 200 26.99 2.03 34.22
N ARG A 201 25.81 1.48 34.49
CA ARG A 201 25.35 1.14 35.86
C ARG A 201 26.24 0.10 36.52
N ARG A 202 26.73 -0.88 35.75
CA ARG A 202 27.66 -1.91 36.23
C ARG A 202 29.00 -1.28 36.63
N LEU A 203 29.60 -0.46 35.75
CA LEU A 203 30.87 0.23 36.03
C LEU A 203 30.76 1.14 37.25
N ARG A 204 29.66 1.88 37.41
CA ARG A 204 29.41 2.72 38.59
C ARG A 204 29.38 1.91 39.88
N ARG A 205 28.67 0.78 39.89
CA ARG A 205 28.60 -0.11 41.07
C ARG A 205 29.96 -0.74 41.40
N GLU A 206 30.74 -1.11 40.38
CA GLU A 206 32.09 -1.66 40.56
C GLU A 206 33.06 -0.58 41.11
N ALA A 207 32.96 0.67 40.66
CA ALA A 207 33.74 1.80 41.18
C ALA A 207 33.37 2.12 42.64
N GLU A 208 32.08 2.16 42.98
CA GLU A 208 31.58 2.33 44.35
C GLU A 208 32.08 1.20 45.28
N ALA A 209 32.05 -0.06 44.80
CA ALA A 209 32.54 -1.21 45.57
C ALA A 209 34.07 -1.23 45.76
N ALA A 210 34.83 -0.64 44.83
CA ALA A 210 36.28 -0.56 44.90
C ALA A 210 36.81 0.60 45.79
N GLY A 211 35.93 1.43 46.35
CA GLY A 211 36.31 2.54 47.23
C GLY A 211 37.16 3.63 46.56
N LYS A 212 37.24 3.64 45.22
CA LYS A 212 37.92 4.68 44.45
C LYS A 212 36.90 5.72 44.01
N ALA A 213 37.21 7.00 44.24
CA ALA A 213 36.48 8.10 43.63
C ALA A 213 36.43 7.86 42.10
N VAL A 214 35.24 8.06 41.53
CA VAL A 214 34.90 7.81 40.13
C VAL A 214 35.98 8.39 39.21
N PRO A 215 36.72 7.58 38.42
CA PRO A 215 37.61 8.12 37.41
C PRO A 215 36.81 8.45 36.15
N ASP A 216 36.93 9.69 35.68
CA ASP A 216 36.43 10.15 34.38
C ASP A 216 36.96 9.25 33.25
N PRO A 217 36.13 8.84 32.28
CA PRO A 217 36.62 8.19 31.07
C PRO A 217 37.02 9.24 30.03
N GLU A 218 38.27 9.16 29.56
CA GLU A 218 38.76 9.78 28.31
C GLU A 218 38.17 9.11 27.06
#